data_AF-A0AAW2XCX3-F1
#
_entry.id   AF-A0AAW2XCX3-F1
#
_cell.length_a   1.000
_cell.length_b   1.000
_cell.length_c   1.000
_cell.angle_alpha   90.00
_cell.angle_beta   90.00
_cell.angle_gamma   90.00
#
_symmetry.space_group_name_H-M   'P 1'
#
loop_
_entity.id
_entity.type
_entity.pdbx_description
1 polymer ?
#
loop_
_entity_poly.entity_id
_entity_poly.type
_entity_poly.pdbx_seq_one_letter_code
_entity_poly.pdbx_strand_id
1 'polypeptide(L)'
;MNEVGTATANSYGLLVNSFYELEQPYEDYWNRECQPKAWSIGPLCLAQPSKLEISPCQRPKWMHWLDKKLAQNCPVLYVAFGSQTKISPTQLREIALGLEEANVSFLWVMRESKVELRDGFEDKVSERGIIVNEWVDQKEVLEHPIVQGFLSHCGWNSVLEGICAEVPILAWPMMAEQHLNARMVEEEIKVGLRVNTVDGSAKGFVTSKSLSYAVLQLMEGEKGKTFREKVKELATAARKAMAEGGSSWHALNNLLSETLKQTEINSSKFN
;
A
#
# COMPACT_ATOMS: atom_id res chain seq x y z
N MET A 1 -11.94 -17.18 -21.28
CA MET A 1 -12.03 -16.12 -20.25
C MET A 1 -12.76 -16.69 -19.04
N ASN A 2 -12.36 -16.33 -17.84
CA ASN A 2 -13.15 -16.58 -16.63
C ASN A 2 -14.36 -15.62 -16.58
N GLU A 3 -15.29 -15.84 -15.66
CA GLU A 3 -16.51 -15.01 -15.53
C GLU A 3 -16.20 -13.51 -15.40
N VAL A 4 -15.14 -13.16 -14.67
CA VAL A 4 -14.66 -11.77 -14.52
C VAL A 4 -14.23 -11.20 -15.87
N GLY A 5 -13.45 -11.94 -16.66
CA GLY A 5 -13.01 -11.49 -17.99
C GLY A 5 -14.18 -11.27 -18.95
N THR A 6 -15.20 -12.14 -18.91
CA THR A 6 -16.41 -11.98 -19.73
C THR A 6 -17.24 -10.79 -19.25
N ALA A 7 -17.42 -10.60 -17.94
CA ALA A 7 -18.11 -9.45 -17.39
C ALA A 7 -17.40 -8.14 -17.76
N THR A 8 -16.07 -8.09 -17.66
CA THR A 8 -15.24 -6.97 -18.11
C THR A 8 -15.46 -6.69 -19.59
N ALA A 9 -15.33 -7.70 -20.47
CA ALA A 9 -15.47 -7.52 -21.92
C ALA A 9 -16.87 -7.01 -22.33
N ASN A 10 -17.90 -7.35 -21.55
CA ASN A 10 -19.28 -6.92 -21.79
C ASN A 10 -19.64 -5.59 -21.09
N SER A 11 -18.73 -5.01 -20.30
CA SER A 11 -18.95 -3.74 -19.61
C SER A 11 -18.70 -2.55 -20.55
N TYR A 12 -19.28 -1.40 -20.24
CA TYR A 12 -19.08 -0.17 -21.01
C TYR A 12 -17.63 0.37 -20.90
N GLY A 13 -17.04 0.26 -19.72
CA GLY A 13 -15.73 0.77 -19.39
C GLY A 13 -15.25 0.21 -18.06
N LEU A 14 -13.96 0.39 -17.79
CA LEU A 14 -13.34 0.00 -16.53
C LEU A 14 -12.95 1.23 -15.74
N LEU A 15 -13.43 1.33 -14.50
CA LEU A 15 -12.92 2.28 -13.53
C LEU A 15 -11.71 1.68 -12.84
N VAL A 16 -10.56 2.33 -12.98
CA VAL A 16 -9.31 1.86 -12.39
C VAL A 16 -8.92 2.81 -11.27
N ASN A 17 -8.73 2.26 -10.07
CA ASN A 17 -8.16 3.02 -8.96
C ASN A 17 -6.65 3.14 -9.19
N SER A 18 -6.25 4.02 -10.09
CA SER A 18 -4.87 4.39 -10.39
C SER A 18 -4.85 5.78 -11.02
N PHE A 19 -3.68 6.32 -11.33
CA PHE A 19 -3.53 7.60 -12.04
C PHE A 19 -2.55 7.44 -13.20
N TYR A 20 -2.80 8.19 -14.28
CA TYR A 20 -2.10 8.06 -15.55
C TYR A 20 -0.57 8.12 -15.39
N GLU A 21 -0.06 9.06 -14.59
CA GLU A 21 1.38 9.24 -14.37
C GLU A 21 2.05 8.08 -13.63
N LEU A 22 1.29 7.20 -12.96
CA LEU A 22 1.84 6.03 -12.27
C LEU A 22 2.20 4.90 -13.24
N GLU A 23 1.35 4.69 -14.24
CA GLU A 23 1.37 3.49 -15.08
C GLU A 23 1.06 3.75 -16.56
N GLN A 24 1.42 4.95 -17.04
CA GLN A 24 1.16 5.44 -18.40
C GLN A 24 1.35 4.38 -19.50
N PRO A 25 2.48 3.65 -19.59
CA PRO A 25 2.67 2.66 -20.66
C PRO A 25 1.62 1.55 -20.67
N TYR A 26 1.13 1.16 -19.49
CA TYR A 26 0.13 0.11 -19.33
C TYR A 26 -1.27 0.62 -19.67
N GLU A 27 -1.62 1.83 -19.24
CA GLU A 27 -2.89 2.47 -19.60
C GLU A 27 -2.98 2.72 -21.11
N ASP A 28 -1.92 3.26 -21.72
CA ASP A 28 -1.83 3.50 -23.17
C ASP A 28 -1.94 2.20 -23.97
N TYR A 29 -1.29 1.13 -23.51
CA TYR A 29 -1.40 -0.18 -24.14
C TYR A 29 -2.82 -0.75 -24.03
N TRP A 30 -3.42 -0.71 -22.84
CA TRP A 30 -4.77 -1.20 -22.63
C TRP A 30 -5.77 -0.48 -23.52
N ASN A 31 -5.77 0.85 -23.53
CA ASN A 31 -6.74 1.64 -24.27
C ASN A 31 -6.56 1.58 -25.80
N ARG A 32 -5.40 1.13 -26.28
CA ARG A 32 -5.14 0.91 -27.70
C ARG A 32 -5.47 -0.50 -28.17
N GLU A 33 -5.07 -1.51 -27.40
CA GLU A 33 -5.10 -2.92 -27.83
C GLU A 33 -6.26 -3.71 -27.21
N CYS A 34 -6.84 -3.21 -26.13
CA CYS A 34 -7.86 -3.91 -25.34
C CYS A 34 -9.17 -3.12 -25.29
N GLN A 35 -10.25 -3.82 -24.92
CA GLN A 35 -11.56 -3.25 -24.65
C GLN A 35 -12.15 -3.95 -23.41
N PRO A 36 -13.02 -3.26 -22.64
CA PRO A 36 -13.47 -1.89 -22.84
C PRO A 36 -12.45 -0.86 -22.32
N LYS A 37 -12.65 0.41 -22.67
CA LYS A 37 -11.77 1.52 -22.26
C LYS A 37 -11.61 1.59 -20.74
N ALA A 38 -10.37 1.73 -20.28
CA ALA A 38 -10.03 1.97 -18.89
C ALA A 38 -9.92 3.47 -18.59
N TRP A 39 -10.44 3.86 -17.43
CA TRP A 39 -10.44 5.21 -16.90
C TRP A 39 -9.77 5.20 -15.53
N SER A 40 -8.53 5.69 -15.48
CA SER A 40 -7.79 5.89 -14.24
C SER A 40 -8.37 7.08 -13.48
N ILE A 41 -9.03 6.83 -12.35
CA ILE A 41 -9.74 7.85 -11.55
C ILE A 41 -9.21 7.97 -10.12
N GLY A 42 -8.10 7.29 -9.81
CA GLY A 42 -7.47 7.26 -8.51
C GLY A 42 -6.31 8.27 -8.37
N PRO A 43 -5.55 8.19 -7.26
CA PRO A 43 -5.75 7.25 -6.16
C PRO A 43 -6.91 7.69 -5.25
N LEU A 44 -7.88 6.80 -5.08
CA LEU A 44 -9.12 7.08 -4.35
C LEU A 44 -8.93 7.29 -2.83
N CYS A 45 -7.78 6.90 -2.27
CA CYS A 45 -7.44 7.20 -0.88
C CYS A 45 -7.27 8.72 -0.61
N LEU A 46 -7.00 9.52 -1.65
CA LEU A 46 -6.95 10.99 -1.57
C LEU A 46 -8.34 11.65 -1.63
N ALA A 47 -9.36 10.94 -2.12
CA ALA A 47 -10.74 11.44 -2.16
C ALA A 47 -11.45 11.34 -0.81
N GLN A 48 -10.86 10.63 0.16
CA GLN A 48 -11.45 10.49 1.49
C GLN A 48 -11.43 11.85 2.22
N PRO A 49 -12.57 12.30 2.78
CA PRO A 49 -12.62 13.54 3.53
C PRO A 49 -11.66 13.49 4.72
N SER A 50 -11.09 14.64 5.06
CA SER A 50 -10.30 14.80 6.28
C SER A 50 -11.13 14.39 7.49
N LYS A 51 -10.64 13.43 8.27
CA LYS A 51 -11.30 13.02 9.51
C LYS A 51 -11.35 14.19 10.49
N LEU A 52 -12.42 14.22 11.29
CA LEU A 52 -12.52 15.12 12.44
C LEU A 52 -11.39 14.81 13.42
N GLU A 53 -10.80 15.84 14.03
CA GLU A 53 -9.77 15.66 15.04
C GLU A 53 -10.30 14.78 16.19
N ILE A 54 -9.65 13.64 16.40
CA ILE A 54 -9.92 12.78 17.55
C ILE A 54 -9.40 13.51 18.79
N SER A 55 -10.26 13.68 19.79
CA SER A 55 -9.87 14.30 21.05
C SER A 55 -8.65 13.57 21.66
N PRO A 56 -7.70 14.26 22.33
CA PRO A 56 -6.49 13.64 22.83
C PRO A 56 -6.72 12.43 23.76
N CYS A 57 -7.84 12.42 24.48
CA CYS A 57 -8.23 11.34 25.40
C CYS A 57 -8.83 10.10 24.70
N GLN A 58 -9.17 10.20 23.41
CA GLN A 58 -9.69 9.10 22.59
C GLN A 58 -8.62 8.53 21.65
N ARG A 59 -7.40 9.06 21.68
CA ARG A 59 -6.31 8.57 20.84
C ARG A 59 -5.89 7.16 21.28
N PRO A 60 -5.77 6.21 20.34
CA PRO A 60 -5.35 4.85 20.65
C PRO A 60 -3.88 4.81 21.09
N LYS A 61 -3.51 3.74 21.80
CA LYS A 61 -2.16 3.59 22.39
C LYS A 61 -1.05 3.68 21.34
N TRP A 62 -1.28 3.14 20.15
CA TRP A 62 -0.29 3.15 19.07
C TRP A 62 0.03 4.56 18.58
N MET A 63 -0.93 5.49 18.63
CA MET A 63 -0.73 6.88 18.20
C MET A 63 0.20 7.61 19.17
N HIS A 64 -0.04 7.46 20.49
CA HIS A 64 0.87 7.99 21.51
C HIS A 64 2.28 7.40 21.42
N TRP A 65 2.38 6.12 21.03
CA TRP A 65 3.67 5.48 20.82
C TRP A 65 4.42 6.09 19.62
N LEU A 66 3.74 6.35 18.50
CA LEU A 66 4.31 7.06 17.35
C LEU A 66 4.72 8.51 17.70
N ASP A 67 3.90 9.24 18.46
CA ASP A 67 4.21 10.59 18.94
C ASP A 67 5.51 10.59 19.78
N LYS A 68 5.68 9.60 20.67
CA LYS A 68 6.91 9.42 21.45
C LYS A 68 8.12 9.15 20.54
N LYS A 69 7.97 8.31 19.51
CA LYS A 69 9.03 8.03 18.55
C LYS A 69 9.42 9.25 17.73
N LEU A 70 8.45 10.09 17.39
CA LEU A 70 8.69 11.38 16.73
C LEU A 70 9.50 12.32 17.61
N ALA A 71 9.14 12.46 18.89
CA ALA A 71 9.89 13.26 19.86
C ALA A 71 11.34 12.76 20.05
N GLN A 72 11.59 11.47 19.81
CA GLN A 72 12.92 10.85 19.85
C GLN A 72 13.65 10.86 18.50
N ASN A 73 13.02 11.37 17.44
CA ASN A 73 13.51 11.31 16.07
C ASN A 73 13.92 9.89 15.64
N CYS A 74 13.12 8.89 16.00
CA CYS A 74 13.38 7.48 15.75
C CYS A 74 12.44 6.95 14.66
N PRO A 75 12.90 6.78 13.40
CA PRO A 75 12.07 6.33 12.29
C PRO A 75 11.40 4.97 12.56
N VAL A 76 10.15 4.84 12.14
CA VAL A 76 9.32 3.65 12.37
C VAL A 76 9.03 2.93 11.05
N LEU A 77 9.21 1.60 11.06
CA LEU A 77 8.67 0.69 10.06
C LEU A 77 7.23 0.32 10.43
N TYR A 78 6.28 0.63 9.57
CA TYR A 78 4.92 0.10 9.68
C TYR A 78 4.86 -1.30 9.05
N VAL A 79 4.28 -2.27 9.75
CA VAL A 79 4.15 -3.66 9.30
C VAL A 79 2.68 -4.05 9.29
N ALA A 80 2.12 -4.28 8.10
CA ALA A 80 0.76 -4.77 7.94
C ALA A 80 0.56 -5.57 6.64
N PHE A 81 -0.09 -6.73 6.78
CA PHE A 81 -0.30 -7.66 5.66
C PHE A 81 -1.75 -7.70 5.17
N GLY A 82 -2.55 -6.68 5.48
CA GLY A 82 -3.97 -6.61 5.09
C GLY A 82 -4.88 -7.54 5.91
N SER A 83 -6.18 -7.42 5.68
CA SER A 83 -7.22 -8.10 6.47
C SER A 83 -7.50 -9.54 6.06
N GLN A 84 -7.14 -9.93 4.83
CA GLN A 84 -7.52 -11.21 4.23
C GLN A 84 -6.39 -12.25 4.31
N THR A 85 -5.22 -11.85 4.78
CA THR A 85 -4.03 -12.68 4.80
C THR A 85 -4.00 -13.58 6.02
N LYS A 86 -3.75 -14.87 5.79
CA LYS A 86 -3.43 -15.83 6.84
C LYS A 86 -1.95 -16.15 6.78
N ILE A 87 -1.22 -15.85 7.85
CA ILE A 87 0.22 -16.11 7.96
C ILE A 87 0.40 -17.33 8.87
N SER A 88 1.20 -18.30 8.45
CA SER A 88 1.45 -19.48 9.27
C SER A 88 2.16 -19.11 10.57
N PRO A 89 1.94 -19.83 11.68
CA PRO A 89 2.66 -19.58 12.94
C PRO A 89 4.18 -19.61 12.76
N THR A 90 4.70 -20.52 11.92
CA THR A 90 6.13 -20.58 11.60
C THR A 90 6.62 -19.29 10.93
N GLN A 91 5.87 -18.77 9.96
CA GLN A 91 6.24 -17.53 9.28
C GLN A 91 6.13 -16.31 10.21
N LEU A 92 5.14 -16.27 11.11
CA LEU A 92 5.03 -15.22 12.14
C LEU A 92 6.24 -15.20 13.07
N ARG A 93 6.79 -16.37 13.45
CA ARG A 93 8.02 -16.46 14.24
C ARG A 93 9.22 -15.90 13.49
N GLU A 94 9.39 -16.23 12.22
CA GLU A 94 10.47 -15.64 11.40
C GLU A 94 10.31 -14.13 11.23
N ILE A 95 9.07 -13.61 11.14
CA ILE A 95 8.81 -12.16 11.11
C ILE A 95 9.25 -11.51 12.42
N ALA A 96 8.81 -12.06 13.56
CA ALA A 96 9.21 -11.58 14.87
C ALA A 96 10.73 -11.57 15.03
N LEU A 97 11.41 -12.66 14.68
CA LEU A 97 12.87 -12.76 14.73
C LEU A 97 13.55 -11.78 13.78
N GLY A 98 13.07 -11.62 12.54
CA GLY A 98 13.64 -10.69 11.58
C GLY A 98 13.50 -9.23 12.03
N LEU A 99 12.38 -8.86 12.64
CA LEU A 99 12.18 -7.53 13.24
C LEU A 99 13.02 -7.35 14.52
N GLU A 100 13.21 -8.41 15.30
CA GLU A 100 14.13 -8.43 16.45
C GLU A 100 15.56 -8.15 15.96
N GLU A 101 16.05 -8.90 14.98
CA GLU A 101 17.41 -8.82 14.45
C GLU A 101 17.70 -7.52 13.69
N ALA A 102 16.70 -6.96 12.98
CA ALA A 102 16.88 -5.71 12.23
C ALA A 102 17.16 -4.51 13.14
N ASN A 103 16.83 -4.60 14.43
CA ASN A 103 17.06 -3.54 15.42
C ASN A 103 16.46 -2.16 15.08
N VAL A 104 15.45 -2.10 14.19
CA VAL A 104 14.71 -0.88 13.88
C VAL A 104 13.51 -0.69 14.82
N SER A 105 12.96 0.52 14.87
CA SER A 105 11.65 0.72 15.50
C SER A 105 10.53 0.31 14.56
N PHE A 106 9.49 -0.34 15.07
CA PHE A 106 8.37 -0.84 14.25
C PHE A 106 7.02 -0.79 14.96
N LEU A 107 5.96 -0.60 14.18
CA LEU A 107 4.57 -0.80 14.57
C LEU A 107 4.02 -1.96 13.74
N TRP A 108 3.69 -3.07 14.40
CA TRP A 108 3.20 -4.26 13.72
C TRP A 108 1.73 -4.53 14.06
N VAL A 109 0.87 -4.43 13.04
CA VAL A 109 -0.54 -4.80 13.15
C VAL A 109 -0.70 -6.31 12.97
N MET A 110 -1.18 -6.98 14.02
CA MET A 110 -1.35 -8.43 14.05
C MET A 110 -2.77 -8.79 14.50
N ARG A 111 -3.59 -9.33 13.61
CA ARG A 111 -5.00 -9.63 13.93
C ARG A 111 -5.18 -10.92 14.74
N GLU A 112 -4.23 -11.84 14.69
CA GLU A 112 -4.33 -13.14 15.36
C GLU A 112 -3.52 -13.11 16.68
N SER A 113 -4.12 -12.58 17.73
CA SER A 113 -3.52 -12.40 19.06
C SER A 113 -3.19 -13.69 19.82
N LYS A 114 -3.45 -14.87 19.23
CA LYS A 114 -3.30 -16.18 19.89
C LYS A 114 -2.02 -16.90 19.53
N VAL A 115 -1.19 -16.32 18.67
CA VAL A 115 0.09 -16.94 18.29
C VAL A 115 1.16 -16.48 19.28
N GLU A 116 1.65 -17.41 20.10
CA GLU A 116 2.87 -17.20 20.87
C GLU A 116 4.04 -17.03 19.88
N LEU A 117 4.43 -15.77 19.64
CA LEU A 117 5.55 -15.41 18.79
C LEU A 117 6.86 -15.96 19.35
N ARG A 118 7.01 -15.90 20.67
CA ARG A 118 8.04 -16.51 21.52
C ARG A 118 7.92 -15.96 22.93
N ASP A 119 8.39 -16.71 23.92
CA ASP A 119 8.52 -16.22 25.30
C ASP A 119 9.40 -14.95 25.32
N GLY A 120 8.83 -13.86 25.84
CA GLY A 120 9.52 -12.59 26.02
C GLY A 120 9.80 -11.76 24.76
N PHE A 121 9.19 -12.07 23.60
CA PHE A 121 9.38 -11.24 22.39
C PHE A 121 8.98 -9.78 22.63
N GLU A 122 7.78 -9.55 23.18
CA GLU A 122 7.29 -8.19 23.47
C GLU A 122 8.21 -7.46 24.46
N ASP A 123 8.73 -8.15 25.48
CA ASP A 123 9.66 -7.56 26.45
C ASP A 123 10.95 -7.09 25.78
N LYS A 124 11.53 -7.94 24.92
CA LYS A 124 12.77 -7.64 24.20
C LYS A 124 12.66 -6.47 23.23
N VAL A 125 11.49 -6.27 22.64
CA VAL A 125 11.26 -5.19 21.68
C VAL A 125 10.56 -3.99 22.29
N SER A 126 10.12 -4.04 23.56
CA SER A 126 9.25 -3.05 24.20
C SER A 126 9.66 -1.59 24.04
N GLU A 127 10.97 -1.31 23.96
CA GLU A 127 11.47 0.05 23.73
C GLU A 127 11.31 0.54 22.29
N ARG A 128 11.28 -0.36 21.29
CA ARG A 128 11.36 -0.05 19.84
C ARG A 128 10.24 -0.67 18.99
N GLY A 129 9.49 -1.62 19.51
CA GLY A 129 8.38 -2.29 18.83
C GLY A 129 7.09 -2.12 19.60
N ILE A 130 5.97 -1.98 18.89
CA ILE A 130 4.63 -2.15 19.44
C ILE A 130 3.83 -3.10 18.55
N ILE A 131 3.16 -4.07 19.16
CA ILE A 131 2.22 -4.96 18.48
C ILE A 131 0.81 -4.42 18.71
N VAL A 132 0.06 -4.25 17.62
CA VAL A 132 -1.30 -3.70 17.66
C VAL A 132 -2.28 -4.77 17.18
N ASN A 133 -3.09 -5.27 18.11
CA ASN A 133 -4.08 -6.32 17.85
C ASN A 133 -5.48 -5.78 17.53
N GLU A 134 -5.68 -4.48 17.70
CA GLU A 134 -6.92 -3.79 17.37
C GLU A 134 -6.96 -3.35 15.90
N TRP A 135 -8.13 -2.94 15.43
CA TRP A 135 -8.23 -2.30 14.12
C TRP A 135 -7.47 -0.97 14.14
N VAL A 136 -6.70 -0.73 13.09
CA VAL A 136 -5.91 0.50 12.92
C VAL A 136 -6.34 1.12 11.60
N ASP A 137 -6.50 2.45 11.60
CA ASP A 137 -6.57 3.17 10.35
C ASP A 137 -5.16 3.23 9.74
N GLN A 138 -4.93 2.41 8.72
CA GLN A 138 -3.65 2.33 8.04
C GLN A 138 -3.22 3.68 7.44
N LYS A 139 -4.16 4.48 6.96
CA LYS A 139 -3.86 5.81 6.41
C LYS A 139 -3.30 6.72 7.49
N GLU A 140 -3.90 6.73 8.68
CA GLU A 140 -3.41 7.54 9.82
C GLU A 140 -2.00 7.12 10.28
N VAL A 141 -1.68 5.82 10.25
CA VAL A 141 -0.32 5.37 10.56
C VAL A 141 0.66 5.82 9.50
N LEU A 142 0.34 5.60 8.22
CA LEU A 142 1.23 5.93 7.10
C LEU A 142 1.47 7.44 6.99
N GLU A 143 0.46 8.28 7.26
CA GLU A 143 0.57 9.74 7.24
C GLU A 143 1.33 10.30 8.47
N HIS A 144 1.62 9.48 9.48
CA HIS A 144 2.37 9.93 10.64
C HIS A 144 3.85 10.20 10.26
N PRO A 145 4.40 11.41 10.50
CA PRO A 145 5.72 11.82 9.98
C PRO A 145 6.92 10.95 10.38
N ILE A 146 6.79 10.19 11.46
CA ILE A 146 7.84 9.28 11.94
C ILE A 146 7.90 7.95 11.15
N VAL A 147 6.83 7.60 10.42
CA VAL A 147 6.79 6.37 9.63
C VAL A 147 7.59 6.60 8.35
N GLN A 148 8.63 5.80 8.14
CA GLN A 148 9.56 5.95 7.01
C GLN A 148 9.75 4.68 6.20
N GLY A 149 9.00 3.63 6.50
CA GLY A 149 8.94 2.42 5.71
C GLY A 149 7.66 1.64 5.96
N PHE A 150 7.21 0.93 4.94
CA PHE A 150 6.00 0.11 5.01
C PHE A 150 6.27 -1.32 4.52
N LEU A 151 6.32 -2.28 5.44
CA LEU A 151 6.28 -3.69 5.10
C LEU A 151 4.84 -4.11 4.80
N SER A 152 4.59 -4.41 3.53
CA SER A 152 3.25 -4.60 3.00
C SER A 152 3.13 -5.88 2.18
N HIS A 153 1.94 -6.50 2.26
CA HIS A 153 1.52 -7.55 1.34
C HIS A 153 1.33 -7.09 -0.13
N CYS A 154 1.49 -5.80 -0.43
CA CYS A 154 1.31 -5.23 -1.77
C CYS A 154 -0.10 -5.42 -2.37
N GLY A 155 -1.15 -5.45 -1.54
CA GLY A 155 -2.50 -5.18 -2.06
C GLY A 155 -2.56 -3.76 -2.65
N TRP A 156 -3.26 -3.58 -3.77
CA TRP A 156 -3.17 -2.33 -4.55
C TRP A 156 -3.55 -1.08 -3.74
N ASN A 157 -4.57 -1.15 -2.89
CA ASN A 157 -4.91 -0.04 -1.99
C ASN A 157 -3.76 0.33 -1.06
N SER A 158 -3.07 -0.65 -0.49
CA SER A 158 -1.92 -0.42 0.39
C SER A 158 -0.72 0.16 -0.37
N VAL A 159 -0.53 -0.21 -1.63
CA VAL A 159 0.49 0.39 -2.49
C VAL A 159 0.19 1.88 -2.70
N LEU A 160 -1.05 2.22 -3.08
CA LEU A 160 -1.46 3.61 -3.29
C LEU A 160 -1.41 4.44 -2.01
N GLU A 161 -1.85 3.90 -0.87
CA GLU A 161 -1.75 4.57 0.44
C GLU A 161 -0.30 4.84 0.82
N GLY A 162 0.61 3.86 0.64
CA GLY A 162 2.04 4.04 0.88
C GLY A 162 2.65 5.12 0.00
N ILE A 163 2.32 5.12 -1.30
CA ILE A 163 2.78 6.15 -2.24
C ILE A 163 2.27 7.53 -1.83
N CYS A 164 0.96 7.66 -1.57
CA CYS A 164 0.34 8.94 -1.22
C CYS A 164 0.86 9.52 0.10
N ALA A 165 1.22 8.64 1.04
CA ALA A 165 1.81 9.00 2.33
C ALA A 165 3.34 9.23 2.27
N GLU A 166 3.97 9.14 1.09
CA GLU A 166 5.42 9.34 0.90
C GLU A 166 6.27 8.28 1.63
N VAL A 167 5.74 7.07 1.82
CA VAL A 167 6.39 5.98 2.55
C VAL A 167 6.88 4.91 1.57
N PRO A 168 8.19 4.60 1.51
CA PRO A 168 8.71 3.54 0.65
C PRO A 168 8.28 2.15 1.14
N ILE A 169 8.15 1.21 0.21
CA ILE A 169 7.47 -0.07 0.46
C ILE A 169 8.48 -1.22 0.47
N LEU A 170 8.48 -2.02 1.54
CA LEU A 170 9.08 -3.35 1.55
C LEU A 170 8.00 -4.34 1.11
N ALA A 171 8.13 -4.84 -0.11
CA ALA A 171 7.11 -5.60 -0.80
C ALA A 171 7.19 -7.10 -0.47
N TRP A 172 6.14 -7.66 0.12
CA TRP A 172 6.04 -9.07 0.45
C TRP A 172 4.68 -9.66 0.05
N PRO A 173 4.48 -9.99 -1.24
CA PRO A 173 3.20 -10.47 -1.72
C PRO A 173 2.82 -11.85 -1.17
N MET A 174 1.52 -12.06 -0.90
CA MET A 174 1.02 -13.28 -0.24
C MET A 174 -0.13 -13.95 -1.00
N MET A 175 -0.97 -13.21 -1.73
CA MET A 175 -2.12 -13.74 -2.47
C MET A 175 -2.46 -12.92 -3.72
N ALA A 176 -3.48 -13.36 -4.47
CA ALA A 176 -4.05 -12.63 -5.61
C ALA A 176 -2.98 -12.07 -6.59
N GLU A 177 -3.18 -10.83 -7.06
CA GLU A 177 -2.31 -10.08 -7.98
C GLU A 177 -1.12 -9.39 -7.30
N GLN A 178 -0.97 -9.54 -5.98
CA GLN A 178 0.04 -8.81 -5.19
C GLN A 178 1.47 -9.00 -5.70
N HIS A 179 1.77 -10.14 -6.32
CA HIS A 179 3.07 -10.41 -6.92
C HIS A 179 3.38 -9.50 -8.12
N LEU A 180 2.36 -9.14 -8.90
CA LEU A 180 2.47 -8.13 -9.97
C LEU A 180 2.62 -6.73 -9.37
N ASN A 181 1.85 -6.41 -8.32
CA ASN A 181 1.98 -5.13 -7.62
C ASN A 181 3.37 -4.97 -6.98
N ALA A 182 3.92 -6.03 -6.41
CA ALA A 182 5.27 -6.06 -5.86
C ALA A 182 6.34 -5.86 -6.94
N ARG A 183 6.11 -6.41 -8.14
CA ARG A 183 6.96 -6.16 -9.31
C ARG A 183 6.89 -4.70 -9.75
N MET A 184 5.67 -4.13 -9.82
CA MET A 184 5.46 -2.71 -10.11
C MET A 184 6.28 -1.84 -9.14
N VAL A 185 6.14 -2.08 -7.83
CA VAL A 185 6.83 -1.33 -6.76
C VAL A 185 8.36 -1.33 -6.91
N GLU A 186 8.97 -2.49 -7.17
CA GLU A 186 10.44 -2.63 -7.22
C GLU A 186 11.03 -2.30 -8.59
N GLU A 187 10.45 -2.83 -9.68
CA GLU A 187 11.06 -2.81 -11.00
C GLU A 187 10.64 -1.58 -11.81
N GLU A 188 9.35 -1.23 -11.78
CA GLU A 188 8.76 -0.22 -12.66
C GLU A 188 8.82 1.18 -12.05
N ILE A 189 8.18 1.37 -10.88
CA ILE A 189 8.08 2.68 -10.23
C ILE A 189 9.21 2.95 -9.23
N LYS A 190 9.95 1.90 -8.82
CA LYS A 190 11.16 1.98 -7.99
C LYS A 190 10.97 2.76 -6.68
N VAL A 191 9.90 2.45 -5.94
CA VAL A 191 9.59 3.04 -4.61
C VAL A 191 9.81 2.07 -3.46
N GLY A 192 10.45 0.93 -3.74
CA GLY A 192 10.55 -0.15 -2.78
C GLY A 192 11.41 -1.29 -3.29
N LEU A 193 11.51 -2.33 -2.46
CA LEU A 193 12.22 -3.57 -2.79
C LEU A 193 11.43 -4.78 -2.31
N ARG A 194 11.63 -5.95 -2.94
CA ARG A 194 10.94 -7.18 -2.55
C ARG A 194 11.70 -7.94 -1.46
N VAL A 195 10.93 -8.59 -0.58
CA VAL A 195 11.48 -9.56 0.38
C VAL A 195 11.83 -10.85 -0.37
N ASN A 196 13.05 -11.35 -0.19
CA ASN A 196 13.50 -12.58 -0.83
C ASN A 196 13.02 -13.82 -0.06
N THR A 197 12.46 -14.76 -0.81
CA THR A 197 12.02 -16.07 -0.31
C THR A 197 13.11 -17.12 -0.51
N VAL A 198 13.07 -18.19 0.28
CA VAL A 198 14.07 -19.27 0.23
C VAL A 198 14.10 -19.98 -1.12
N ASP A 199 12.94 -20.16 -1.74
CA ASP A 199 12.77 -20.86 -3.01
C ASP A 199 12.72 -19.91 -4.23
N GLY A 200 12.87 -18.60 -4.01
CA GLY A 200 12.75 -17.57 -5.05
C GLY A 200 11.33 -17.35 -5.56
N SER A 201 10.32 -18.06 -5.03
CA SER A 201 8.93 -17.85 -5.42
C SER A 201 8.37 -16.58 -4.79
N ALA A 202 7.42 -15.91 -5.45
CA ALA A 202 6.85 -14.67 -4.92
C ALA A 202 6.14 -14.83 -3.55
N LYS A 203 5.64 -16.04 -3.25
CA LYS A 203 4.82 -16.34 -2.05
C LYS A 203 5.49 -17.35 -1.11
N GLY A 204 6.78 -17.61 -1.33
CA GLY A 204 7.55 -18.60 -0.59
C GLY A 204 7.83 -18.19 0.85
N PHE A 205 8.46 -19.11 1.57
CA PHE A 205 8.88 -18.89 2.95
C PHE A 205 10.01 -17.86 3.03
N VAL A 206 9.94 -16.95 3.99
CA VAL A 206 10.97 -15.93 4.25
C VAL A 206 11.61 -16.21 5.59
N THR A 207 12.93 -16.25 5.61
CA THR A 207 13.70 -16.35 6.85
C THR A 207 13.85 -14.98 7.52
N SER A 208 13.97 -15.00 8.85
CA SER A 208 14.34 -13.90 9.73
C SER A 208 15.54 -13.12 9.19
N LYS A 209 16.61 -13.82 8.79
CA LYS A 209 17.80 -13.21 8.17
C LYS A 209 17.48 -12.46 6.87
N SER A 210 16.68 -13.05 5.98
CA SER A 210 16.27 -12.41 4.72
C SER A 210 15.43 -11.16 5.00
N LEU A 211 14.47 -11.27 5.92
CA LEU A 211 13.63 -10.15 6.32
C LEU A 211 14.44 -9.03 6.98
N SER A 212 15.30 -9.36 7.94
CA SER A 212 16.15 -8.42 8.66
C SER A 212 17.02 -7.61 7.70
N TYR A 213 17.68 -8.31 6.76
CA TYR A 213 18.45 -7.65 5.71
C TYR A 213 17.59 -6.69 4.87
N ALA A 214 16.42 -7.12 4.42
CA ALA A 214 15.54 -6.31 3.59
C ALA A 214 14.98 -5.08 4.33
N VAL A 215 14.64 -5.22 5.61
CA VAL A 215 14.24 -4.13 6.50
C VAL A 215 15.36 -3.11 6.64
N LEU A 216 16.58 -3.55 6.93
CA LEU A 216 17.75 -2.66 7.04
C LEU A 216 18.03 -1.92 5.74
N GLN A 217 17.92 -2.60 4.58
CA GLN A 217 18.12 -1.95 3.28
C GLN A 217 17.08 -0.87 2.98
N LEU A 218 15.81 -1.08 3.37
CA LEU A 218 14.75 -0.08 3.19
C LEU A 218 14.92 1.10 4.16
N MET A 219 15.17 0.82 5.43
CA MET A 219 15.17 1.85 6.48
C MET A 219 16.46 2.67 6.45
N GLU A 220 17.62 2.00 6.41
CA GLU A 220 18.93 2.62 6.65
C GLU A 220 19.84 2.62 5.41
N GLY A 221 19.58 1.74 4.45
CA GLY A 221 20.39 1.58 3.24
C GLY A 221 20.26 2.72 2.22
N GLU A 222 21.24 2.81 1.32
CA GLU A 222 21.26 3.80 0.23
C GLU A 222 20.07 3.65 -0.72
N LYS A 223 19.66 2.41 -1.04
CA LYS A 223 18.44 2.15 -1.82
C LYS A 223 17.21 2.76 -1.16
N GLY A 224 17.09 2.61 0.16
CA GLY A 224 16.01 3.21 0.95
C GLY A 224 15.94 4.73 0.82
N LYS A 225 17.09 5.42 0.82
CA LYS A 225 17.15 6.88 0.58
C LYS A 225 16.63 7.25 -0.81
N THR A 226 17.07 6.55 -1.85
CA THR A 226 16.58 6.76 -3.22
C THR A 226 15.08 6.50 -3.34
N PHE A 227 14.56 5.47 -2.68
CA PHE A 227 13.11 5.18 -2.68
C PHE A 227 12.29 6.27 -1.99
N ARG A 228 12.81 6.88 -0.91
CA ARG A 228 12.17 8.02 -0.24
C ARG A 228 12.08 9.27 -1.13
N GLU A 229 13.05 9.49 -2.01
CA GLU A 229 12.97 10.58 -3.00
C GLU A 229 11.93 10.23 -4.07
N LYS A 230 11.98 9.00 -4.60
CA LYS A 230 11.08 8.56 -5.66
C LYS A 230 9.61 8.54 -5.25
N VAL A 231 9.32 8.08 -4.03
CA VAL A 231 7.94 8.05 -3.52
C VAL A 231 7.36 9.46 -3.35
N LYS A 232 8.18 10.47 -3.00
CA LYS A 232 7.75 11.87 -2.91
C LYS A 232 7.37 12.46 -4.28
N GLU A 233 8.14 12.14 -5.32
CA GLU A 233 7.80 12.52 -6.69
C GLU A 233 6.43 11.95 -7.08
N LEU A 234 6.21 10.66 -6.81
CA LEU A 234 4.94 9.99 -7.15
C LEU A 234 3.78 10.45 -6.28
N ALA A 235 3.98 10.73 -4.99
CA ALA A 235 2.96 11.33 -4.14
C ALA A 235 2.52 12.70 -4.67
N THR A 236 3.47 13.49 -5.16
CA THR A 236 3.19 14.79 -5.78
C THR A 236 2.41 14.62 -7.09
N ALA A 237 2.79 13.64 -7.93
CA ALA A 237 2.04 13.31 -9.14
C ALA A 237 0.62 12.84 -8.83
N ALA A 238 0.45 11.95 -7.84
CA ALA A 238 -0.85 11.48 -7.37
C ALA A 238 -1.77 12.64 -6.93
N ARG A 239 -1.26 13.59 -6.14
CA ARG A 239 -2.01 14.78 -5.72
C ARG A 239 -2.40 15.67 -6.91
N LYS A 240 -1.50 15.83 -7.90
CA LYS A 240 -1.79 16.60 -9.12
C LYS A 240 -2.84 15.90 -10.00
N ALA A 241 -2.79 14.58 -10.11
CA ALA A 241 -3.76 13.80 -10.88
C ALA A 241 -5.19 13.96 -10.34
N MET A 242 -5.34 14.04 -9.02
CA MET A 242 -6.63 14.21 -8.33
C MET A 242 -7.12 15.66 -8.26
N ALA A 243 -6.24 16.64 -8.39
CA ALA A 243 -6.61 18.06 -8.36
C ALA A 243 -7.46 18.46 -9.57
N GLU A 244 -8.16 19.59 -9.49
CA GLU A 244 -8.90 20.14 -10.64
C GLU A 244 -7.96 20.37 -11.83
N GLY A 245 -8.35 19.85 -13.01
CA GLY A 245 -7.50 19.84 -14.20
C GLY A 245 -6.44 18.72 -14.24
N GLY A 246 -6.41 17.86 -13.22
CA GLY A 246 -5.55 16.67 -13.19
C GLY A 246 -6.01 15.53 -14.10
N SER A 247 -5.14 14.57 -14.35
CA SER A 247 -5.41 13.41 -15.22
C SER A 247 -6.62 12.59 -14.76
N SER A 248 -6.67 12.20 -13.49
CA SER A 248 -7.80 11.46 -12.90
C SER A 248 -9.08 12.28 -12.83
N TRP A 249 -8.96 13.59 -12.55
CA TRP A 249 -10.10 14.51 -12.59
C TRP A 249 -10.71 14.60 -14.00
N HIS A 250 -9.87 14.72 -15.03
CA HIS A 250 -10.30 14.72 -16.42
C HIS A 250 -10.89 13.37 -16.83
N ALA A 251 -10.27 12.25 -16.44
CA ALA A 251 -10.77 10.92 -16.75
C ALA A 251 -12.20 10.72 -16.22
N LEU A 252 -12.45 11.11 -14.96
CA LEU A 252 -13.78 11.04 -14.36
C LEU A 252 -14.80 11.94 -15.09
N ASN A 253 -14.45 13.21 -15.37
CA ASN A 253 -15.35 14.13 -16.06
C ASN A 253 -15.67 13.70 -17.50
N ASN A 254 -14.70 13.13 -18.20
CA ASN A 254 -14.89 12.59 -19.53
C ASN A 254 -15.83 11.39 -19.51
N LEU A 255 -15.65 10.46 -18.56
CA LEU A 255 -16.58 9.35 -18.37
C LEU A 255 -18.01 9.83 -18.08
N LEU A 256 -18.17 10.79 -17.16
CA LEU A 256 -19.49 11.37 -16.84
C LEU A 256 -20.12 12.02 -18.06
N SER A 257 -19.34 12.79 -18.82
CA SER A 257 -19.82 13.45 -20.05
C SER A 257 -20.26 12.44 -21.12
N GLU A 258 -19.52 11.34 -21.26
CA GLU A 258 -19.81 10.29 -22.24
C GLU A 258 -21.09 9.52 -21.88
N THR A 259 -21.23 9.15 -20.61
CA THR A 259 -22.40 8.41 -20.09
C THR A 259 -23.68 9.25 -20.07
N LEU A 260 -23.58 10.55 -19.78
CA LEU A 260 -24.72 11.49 -19.85
C LEU A 260 -25.25 11.65 -21.28
N LYS A 261 -24.36 11.88 -22.26
CA LYS A 261 -24.75 11.98 -23.69
C LYS A 261 -25.45 10.72 -24.17
N GLN A 262 -24.98 9.55 -23.75
CA GLN A 262 -25.59 8.29 -24.14
C GLN A 262 -26.98 8.10 -23.54
N THR A 263 -27.21 8.60 -22.32
CA THR A 263 -28.52 8.60 -21.66
C THR A 263 -29.52 9.49 -22.40
N GLU A 264 -29.09 10.67 -22.84
CA GLU A 264 -29.90 11.58 -23.65
C GLU A 264 -30.28 10.96 -25.01
N ILE A 265 -29.31 10.36 -25.70
CA ILE A 265 -29.54 9.67 -26.98
C ILE A 265 -30.52 8.51 -26.81
N ASN A 266 -30.37 7.69 -25.77
CA ASN A 266 -31.27 6.58 -25.52
C ASN A 266 -32.69 7.07 -25.18
N SER A 267 -32.82 8.15 -24.40
CA SER A 267 -34.13 8.73 -24.05
C SER A 267 -34.85 9.32 -25.28
N SER A 268 -34.11 9.90 -26.24
CA SER A 268 -34.66 10.41 -27.50
C SER A 268 -35.10 9.35 -28.50
N LYS A 269 -34.70 8.08 -28.33
CA LYS A 269 -35.13 6.96 -29.19
C LYS A 269 -36.47 6.34 -28.78
N PHE A 270 -36.98 6.68 -27.59
CA PHE A 270 -38.23 6.16 -27.04
C PHE A 270 -39.34 7.22 -26.95
N ASN A 271 -39.09 8.44 -27.43
CA ASN A 271 -40.09 9.49 -27.67
C ASN A 271 -40.26 9.71 -29.18
#